data_AF-A0AAD6IQD3-F1
#
_entry.id   AF-A0AAD6IQD3-F1
#
_cell.length_a   1.000
_cell.length_b   1.000
_cell.length_c   1.000
_cell.angle_alpha   90.00
_cell.angle_beta   90.00
_cell.angle_gamma   90.00
#
_symmetry.space_group_name_H-M   'P 1'
#
loop_
_entity.id
_entity.type
_entity.pdbx_description
1 polymer ?
#
loop_
_entity_poly.entity_id
_entity_poly.type
_entity_poly.pdbx_seq_one_letter_code
_entity_poly.pdbx_strand_id
1 'polypeptide(L)'
;MVNKKFPFHKDIHQFTPGRSVVDRDIQHLKDLNVNLVRLGVHWAGVEPERGSYNQTYLDITYTIIKKLQDNGIYTLVDQHQDVWGAQICGHGAPVVSPRSSIVYYQ
;
A
#
# COMPACT_ATOMS: atom_id res chain seq x y z
N MET A 1 6.36 -5.08 2.10
CA MET A 1 5.62 -4.69 3.33
C MET A 1 4.22 -4.28 2.93
N VAL A 2 3.20 -4.65 3.71
CA VAL A 2 1.79 -4.36 3.42
C VAL A 2 1.15 -3.73 4.66
N ASN A 3 0.85 -2.44 4.59
CA ASN A 3 0.18 -1.72 5.66
C ASN A 3 -1.31 -1.67 5.32
N LYS A 4 -2.10 -2.48 6.02
CA LYS A 4 -3.50 -2.75 5.66
C LYS A 4 -4.50 -1.69 6.14
N LYS A 5 -4.09 -0.80 7.05
CA LYS A 5 -4.96 0.22 7.66
C LYS A 5 -4.55 1.61 7.22
N PHE A 6 -5.54 2.46 6.96
CA PHE A 6 -5.31 3.87 6.69
C PHE A 6 -4.74 4.57 7.95
N PRO A 7 -3.75 5.49 7.80
CA PRO A 7 -3.02 5.81 6.57
C PRO A 7 -2.03 4.70 6.17
N PHE A 8 -2.12 4.25 4.90
CA PHE A 8 -1.39 3.06 4.41
C PHE A 8 0.14 3.24 4.39
N HIS A 9 0.68 4.39 3.99
CA HIS A 9 2.12 4.67 4.01
C HIS A 9 2.42 5.89 4.88
N LYS A 10 2.32 5.71 6.20
CA LYS A 10 2.44 6.82 7.17
C LYS A 10 3.89 7.26 7.41
N ASP A 11 4.77 6.30 7.65
CA ASP A 11 6.09 6.56 8.21
C ASP A 11 7.18 6.38 7.14
N ILE A 12 7.44 7.45 6.39
CA ILE A 12 8.51 7.51 5.37
C ILE A 12 9.76 8.29 5.84
N HIS A 13 9.75 8.77 7.09
CA HIS A 13 10.85 9.54 7.68
C HIS A 13 11.34 8.99 9.03
N GLN A 14 10.45 8.36 9.80
CA GLN A 14 10.78 7.77 11.10
C GLN A 14 10.82 6.25 10.98
N PHE A 15 11.80 5.64 11.63
CA PHE A 15 11.88 4.19 11.71
C PHE A 15 10.83 3.68 12.70
N THR A 16 9.87 2.91 12.18
CA THR A 16 8.83 2.23 12.95
C THR A 16 8.92 0.74 12.62
N PRO A 17 9.31 -0.13 13.58
CA PRO A 17 9.43 -1.56 13.34
C PRO A 17 8.19 -2.15 12.65
N GLY A 18 8.42 -2.77 11.49
CA GLY A 18 7.39 -3.45 10.70
C GLY A 18 6.38 -2.54 9.98
N ARG A 19 6.52 -1.21 10.03
CA ARG A 19 5.56 -0.26 9.43
C ARG A 19 6.19 0.84 8.56
N SER A 20 7.49 1.09 8.71
CA SER A 20 8.22 2.08 7.92
C SER A 20 8.97 1.47 6.74
N VAL A 21 9.30 2.34 5.77
CA VAL A 21 10.33 2.07 4.75
C VAL A 21 11.26 3.27 4.71
N VAL A 22 12.24 3.29 5.62
CA VAL A 22 13.27 4.34 5.71
C VAL A 22 14.66 3.76 5.46
N ASP A 23 15.71 4.60 5.50
CA ASP A 23 17.08 4.18 5.18
C ASP A 23 17.58 3.05 6.09
N ARG A 24 17.12 3.04 7.35
CA ARG A 24 17.41 1.93 8.27
C ARG A 24 16.77 0.61 7.84
N ASP A 25 15.52 0.63 7.37
CA ASP A 25 14.85 -0.58 6.85
C ASP A 25 15.57 -1.09 5.60
N ILE A 26 15.96 -0.17 4.71
CA ILE A 26 16.71 -0.49 3.50
C ILE A 26 18.08 -1.10 3.82
N GLN A 27 18.79 -0.57 4.82
CA GLN A 27 20.05 -1.15 5.25
C GLN A 27 19.85 -2.58 5.74
N HIS A 28 18.83 -2.84 6.56
CA HIS A 28 18.51 -4.20 6.99
C HIS A 28 18.19 -5.13 5.81
N LEU A 29 17.47 -4.66 4.79
CA LEU A 29 17.22 -5.44 3.58
C LEU A 29 18.52 -5.79 2.85
N LYS A 30 19.46 -4.85 2.74
CA LYS A 30 20.76 -5.06 2.11
C LYS A 30 21.64 -6.02 2.91
N ASP A 31 21.65 -5.91 4.23
CA ASP A 31 22.37 -6.82 5.12
C ASP A 31 21.87 -8.27 4.99
N LEU A 32 20.59 -8.43 4.65
CA LEU A 32 19.95 -9.73 4.37
C LEU A 32 20.06 -10.17 2.90
N ASN A 33 20.79 -9.45 2.05
CA ASN A 33 20.88 -9.68 0.60
C ASN A 33 19.52 -9.72 -0.12
N VAL A 34 18.52 -9.00 0.40
CA VAL A 34 17.21 -8.86 -0.25
C VAL A 34 17.30 -7.84 -1.37
N ASN A 35 16.91 -8.26 -2.58
CA ASN A 35 16.91 -7.40 -3.77
C ASN A 35 15.49 -7.13 -4.32
N LEU A 36 14.43 -7.64 -3.70
CA LEU A 36 13.06 -7.42 -4.13
C LEU A 36 12.13 -7.23 -2.93
N VAL A 37 11.28 -6.21 -3.01
CA VAL A 37 10.21 -5.94 -2.04
C VAL A 37 8.86 -6.00 -2.74
N ARG A 38 7.96 -6.82 -2.20
CA ARG A 38 6.52 -6.74 -2.52
C ARG A 38 5.91 -5.60 -1.70
N LEU A 39 5.54 -4.51 -2.36
CA LEU A 39 4.96 -3.32 -1.72
C LEU A 39 3.45 -3.32 -1.89
N GLY A 40 2.72 -3.44 -0.78
CA GLY A 40 1.26 -3.44 -0.79
C GLY A 40 0.69 -2.04 -1.05
N VAL A 41 -0.12 -1.94 -2.09
CA VAL A 41 -0.87 -0.75 -2.50
C VAL A 41 -2.36 -1.11 -2.50
N HIS A 42 -3.21 -0.30 -1.89
CA HIS A 42 -4.64 -0.61 -1.80
C HIS A 42 -5.45 0.22 -2.80
N TRP A 43 -6.49 -0.36 -3.42
CA TRP A 43 -7.43 0.38 -4.26
C TRP A 43 -8.08 1.53 -3.49
N ALA A 44 -8.48 1.29 -2.24
CA ALA A 44 -9.00 2.32 -1.34
C ALA A 44 -8.02 3.48 -1.08
N GLY A 45 -6.71 3.25 -1.26
CA GLY A 45 -5.71 4.31 -1.21
C GLY A 45 -5.58 5.05 -2.53
N VAL A 46 -5.57 4.32 -3.66
CA VAL A 46 -5.41 4.87 -5.01
C VAL A 46 -6.63 5.70 -5.45
N GLU A 47 -7.82 5.15 -5.25
CA GLU A 47 -9.12 5.75 -5.64
C GLU A 47 -10.07 5.63 -4.44
N PRO A 48 -9.95 6.52 -3.43
CA PRO A 48 -10.82 6.49 -2.25
C PRO A 48 -12.29 6.73 -2.58
N GLU A 49 -12.54 7.58 -3.58
CA GLU A 49 -13.86 7.87 -4.15
C GLU A 49 -13.83 7.59 -5.64
N ARG A 50 -14.91 7.02 -6.18
CA ARG A 50 -14.99 6.65 -7.60
C ARG A 50 -14.66 7.83 -8.51
N GLY A 51 -13.68 7.67 -9.38
CA GLY A 51 -13.19 8.68 -10.31
C GLY A 51 -12.23 9.71 -9.70
N SER A 52 -11.97 9.66 -8.39
CA SER A 52 -11.09 10.58 -7.68
C SER A 52 -9.85 9.84 -7.18
N TYR A 53 -8.71 10.13 -7.81
CA TYR A 53 -7.43 9.50 -7.50
C TYR A 53 -6.67 10.32 -6.44
N ASN A 54 -6.17 9.63 -5.40
CA ASN A 54 -5.41 10.28 -4.34
C ASN A 54 -3.96 10.47 -4.76
N GLN A 55 -3.67 11.64 -5.35
CA GLN A 55 -2.33 11.97 -5.83
C GLN A 55 -1.29 11.94 -4.70
N THR A 56 -1.63 12.44 -3.50
CA THR A 56 -0.73 12.39 -2.35
C THR A 56 -0.31 10.96 -2.00
N TYR A 57 -1.25 10.01 -2.04
CA TYR A 57 -0.92 8.60 -1.80
C TYR A 57 -0.03 8.00 -2.90
N LEU A 58 -0.29 8.35 -4.16
CA LEU A 58 0.54 7.94 -5.29
C LEU A 58 1.96 8.50 -5.19
N ASP A 59 2.12 9.77 -4.81
CA ASP A 59 3.42 10.43 -4.66
C ASP A 59 4.26 9.82 -3.52
N ILE A 60 3.61 9.49 -2.39
CA ILE A 60 4.24 8.78 -1.27
C ILE A 60 4.69 7.38 -1.72
N THR A 61 3.80 6.64 -2.41
CA THR A 61 4.11 5.31 -2.95
C THR A 61 5.29 5.36 -3.92
N TYR A 62 5.29 6.36 -4.82
CA TYR A 62 6.38 6.60 -5.75
C TYR A 62 7.69 6.90 -5.03
N THR A 63 7.67 7.72 -3.98
CA THR A 63 8.87 8.04 -3.18
C THR A 63 9.48 6.79 -2.54
N ILE A 64 8.64 5.89 -2.02
CA ILE A 64 9.09 4.60 -1.47
C ILE A 64 9.73 3.74 -2.57
N ILE A 65 9.04 3.57 -3.71
CA ILE A 65 9.54 2.79 -4.85
C ILE A 65 10.88 3.36 -5.33
N LYS A 66 10.97 4.68 -5.47
CA LYS A 66 12.17 5.36 -5.94
C LYS A 66 13.33 5.16 -4.98
N LYS A 67 13.10 5.26 -3.67
CA LYS A 67 14.13 5.03 -2.65
C LYS A 67 14.65 3.57 -2.66
N LEU A 68 13.75 2.60 -2.86
CA LEU A 68 14.13 1.19 -3.02
C LEU A 68 14.96 0.97 -4.30
N GLN A 69 14.49 1.54 -5.43
CA GLN A 69 15.19 1.48 -6.71
C GLN A 69 16.59 2.07 -6.63
N ASP A 70 16.76 3.25 -6.01
CA ASP A 70 18.04 3.93 -5.85
C ASP A 70 19.03 3.12 -4.99
N ASN A 71 18.55 2.14 -4.23
CA ASN A 71 19.35 1.21 -3.44
C ASN A 71 19.50 -0.18 -4.07
N GLY A 72 19.09 -0.35 -5.34
CA GLY A 72 19.21 -1.62 -6.06
C GLY A 72 18.18 -2.67 -5.63
N ILE A 73 17.07 -2.25 -5.02
CA ILE A 73 15.98 -3.12 -4.58
C ILE A 73 14.78 -2.93 -5.51
N TYR A 74 14.41 -3.98 -6.23
CA TYR A 74 13.23 -4.00 -7.10
C TYR A 74 11.94 -3.94 -6.28
N THR A 75 10.91 -3.30 -6.83
CA THR A 75 9.60 -3.27 -6.19
C THR A 75 8.55 -3.97 -7.05
N LEU A 76 7.90 -4.98 -6.48
CA LEU A 76 6.66 -5.55 -7.02
C LEU A 76 5.48 -4.80 -6.38
N VAL A 77 4.78 -4.00 -7.19
CA VAL A 77 3.57 -3.28 -6.75
C VAL A 77 2.43 -4.29 -6.64
N ASP A 78 1.95 -4.48 -5.42
CA ASP A 78 0.94 -5.46 -5.07
C ASP A 78 -0.38 -4.76 -4.76
N GLN A 79 -1.34 -4.84 -5.68
CA GLN A 79 -2.69 -4.34 -5.44
C GLN A 79 -3.40 -5.23 -4.40
N HIS A 80 -3.21 -4.92 -3.13
CA HIS A 80 -3.48 -5.84 -2.04
C HIS A 80 -4.94 -5.79 -1.56
N GLN A 81 -5.49 -6.97 -1.29
CA GLN A 81 -6.76 -7.12 -0.59
C GLN A 81 -6.74 -8.34 0.34
N ASP A 82 -7.50 -8.25 1.44
CA ASP A 82 -7.96 -9.39 2.21
C ASP A 82 -9.46 -9.23 2.42
N VAL A 83 -10.26 -10.25 2.10
CA VAL A 83 -11.72 -10.19 2.30
C VAL A 83 -12.32 -8.93 1.66
N TRP A 84 -11.91 -8.60 0.44
CA TRP A 84 -12.41 -7.47 -0.37
C TRP A 84 -12.09 -6.06 0.16
N GLY A 85 -12.67 -5.65 1.28
CA GLY A 85 -12.68 -4.25 1.71
C GLY A 85 -13.28 -4.05 3.10
N ALA A 86 -13.15 -2.82 3.63
CA ALA A 86 -13.49 -2.50 5.00
C ALA A 86 -14.98 -2.74 5.36
N GLN A 87 -15.87 -2.78 4.36
CA GLN A 87 -17.31 -3.01 4.55
C GLN A 87 -17.62 -4.40 5.12
N ILE A 88 -16.74 -5.37 4.90
CA ILE A 88 -16.90 -6.76 5.36
C ILE A 88 -15.72 -7.19 6.23
N CYS A 89 -15.22 -6.26 7.05
CA CYS A 89 -14.07 -6.45 7.95
C CYS A 89 -12.75 -6.79 7.23
N GLY A 90 -12.66 -6.54 5.92
CA GLY A 90 -11.47 -6.74 5.08
C GLY A 90 -10.69 -5.45 4.79
N HIS A 91 -9.82 -5.51 3.79
CA HIS A 91 -9.01 -4.40 3.27
C HIS A 91 -8.84 -4.54 1.76
N GLY A 92 -8.62 -3.43 1.06
CA GLY A 92 -8.33 -3.45 -0.38
C GLY A 92 -9.20 -2.47 -1.14
N ALA A 93 -10.47 -2.83 -1.37
CA ALA A 93 -11.44 -2.03 -2.10
C ALA A 93 -11.96 -0.84 -1.27
N PRO A 94 -12.26 0.32 -1.90
CA PRO A 94 -12.91 1.44 -1.24
C PRO A 94 -14.35 1.08 -0.84
N VAL A 95 -14.90 1.83 0.12
CA VAL A 95 -16.28 1.62 0.62
C VAL A 95 -17.31 1.75 -0.49
N VAL A 96 -17.10 2.69 -1.42
CA VAL A 96 -18.01 3.05 -2.52
C VAL A 96 -17.85 2.19 -3.80
N SER A 97 -17.22 1.02 -3.68
CA SER A 97 -17.05 0.08 -4.80
C SER A 97 -18.41 -0.39 -5.36
N PRO A 98 -18.60 -0.56 -6.69
CA PRO A 98 -19.90 -0.70 -7.38
C PRO A 98 -20.90 -1.76 -6.85
N ARG A 99 -20.51 -2.67 -5.97
CA ARG A 99 -21.41 -3.65 -5.31
C ARG A 99 -21.82 -3.28 -3.88
N SER A 100 -21.46 -2.11 -3.35
CA SER A 100 -22.04 -1.62 -2.08
C SER A 100 -23.55 -1.36 -2.19
N SER A 101 -24.08 -1.32 -3.42
CA SER A 101 -25.48 -1.61 -3.73
C SER A 101 -25.63 -3.12 -3.92
N ILE A 102 -25.88 -3.86 -2.84
CA ILE A 102 -26.35 -5.25 -2.96
C ILE A 102 -27.70 -5.19 -3.67
N VAL A 103 -27.71 -5.50 -4.97
CA VAL A 103 -28.94 -5.92 -5.65
C VAL A 103 -29.22 -7.31 -5.11
N TYR A 104 -30.10 -7.41 -4.11
CA TYR A 104 -30.79 -8.66 -3.84
C TYR A 104 -31.56 -8.99 -5.13
N TYR A 105 -31.14 -10.00 -5.86
CA TYR A 105 -32.07 -10.70 -6.75
C TYR A 105 -33.10 -11.35 -5.81
N GLN A 106 -34.30 -10.79 -5.77
CA GLN A 106 -35.52 -11.58 -5.56
C GLN A 106 -35.83 -12.37 -6.83
#